data_AF-A0A1H8XNL2-F1
#
_entry.id   AF-A0A1H8XNL2-F1
#
_cell.length_a   1.000
_cell.length_b   1.000
_cell.length_c   1.000
_cell.angle_alpha   90.00
_cell.angle_beta   90.00
_cell.angle_gamma   90.00
#
_symmetry.space_group_name_H-M   'P 1'
#
loop_
_entity.id
_entity.type
_entity.pdbx_description
1 polymer ?
#
loop_
_entity_poly.entity_id
_entity_poly.type
_entity_poly.pdbx_seq_one_letter_code
_entity_poly.pdbx_strand_id
1 'polypeptide(L)'
;MKSKSTAYTLCFFLGVLGAHKFYLNKTGVGMLYFFTLGLAGIGWIIDLFTLGSQVDACNALIKRRSVVNAPDYRSAATQPSLSEQLHKLHMLKEKGIISDEEYARLKSKVLA
;
A
#
# COMPACT_ATOMS: atom_id res chain seq x y z
N MET A 1 3.52 6.84 6.08
CA MET A 1 3.37 7.73 4.90
C MET A 1 4.40 8.84 5.04
N LYS A 2 4.96 9.33 3.93
CA LYS A 2 5.92 10.44 3.89
C LYS A 2 5.21 11.76 4.23
N SER A 3 5.86 12.61 5.00
CA SER A 3 5.30 13.87 5.50
C SER A 3 5.64 15.02 4.56
N LYS A 4 4.61 15.79 4.16
CA LYS A 4 4.78 16.98 3.32
C LYS A 4 5.64 18.04 4.01
N SER A 5 5.38 18.31 5.29
CA SER A 5 6.15 19.27 6.09
C SER A 5 7.65 19.00 6.05
N THR A 6 8.06 17.75 6.33
CA THR A 6 9.47 17.34 6.28
C THR A 6 10.08 17.53 4.88
N ALA A 7 9.33 17.20 3.83
CA ALA A 7 9.80 17.40 2.46
C ALA A 7 10.03 18.90 2.16
N TYR A 8 9.12 19.78 2.57
CA TYR A 8 9.25 21.23 2.40
C TYR A 8 10.39 21.82 3.24
N THR A 9 10.57 21.39 4.49
CA THR A 9 11.70 21.81 5.33
C THR A 9 13.03 21.43 4.68
N LEU A 10 13.14 20.20 4.17
CA LEU A 10 14.36 19.73 3.51
C LEU A 10 14.60 20.45 2.16
N CYS A 11 13.52 20.81 1.46
CA CYS A 11 13.59 21.63 0.25
C CYS A 11 14.00 23.08 0.56
N PHE A 12 13.63 23.65 1.70
CA PHE A 12 13.99 25.01 2.06
C PHE A 12 15.47 25.15 2.44
N PHE A 13 15.97 24.30 3.33
CA PHE A 13 17.36 24.37 3.80
C PHE A 13 18.36 23.75 2.84
N LEU A 14 17.95 22.71 2.11
CA LEU A 14 18.86 21.83 1.38
C LEU A 14 18.34 21.54 -0.05
N GLY A 15 17.47 22.41 -0.56
CA GLY A 15 16.80 22.26 -1.85
C GLY A 15 17.70 22.43 -3.06
N VAL A 16 18.64 23.38 -3.01
CA VAL A 16 19.65 23.58 -4.06
C VAL A 16 20.56 22.35 -4.20
N LEU A 17 20.79 21.63 -3.10
CA LEU A 17 21.55 20.38 -3.09
C LEU A 17 20.70 19.16 -3.50
N GLY A 18 19.38 19.32 -3.69
CA GLY A 18 18.47 18.23 -4.09
C GLY A 18 18.08 17.26 -2.97
N ALA A 19 18.29 17.63 -1.69
CA ALA A 19 18.07 16.74 -0.55
C ALA A 19 16.65 16.15 -0.46
N HIS A 20 15.65 16.95 -0.84
CA HIS A 20 14.24 16.54 -0.86
C HIS A 20 13.98 15.36 -1.82
N LYS A 21 14.78 15.18 -2.88
CA LYS A 21 14.69 14.01 -3.79
C LYS A 21 15.17 12.73 -3.11
N PHE A 22 16.19 12.81 -2.26
CA PHE A 22 16.65 11.66 -1.45
C PHE A 22 15.57 11.20 -0.47
N TYR A 23 14.83 12.15 0.14
CA TYR A 23 13.70 11.81 1.02
C TYR A 23 12.60 11.02 0.31
N LEU A 24 12.38 11.31 -0.98
CA LEU A 24 11.43 10.65 -1.87
C LEU A 24 11.98 9.35 -2.51
N ASN A 25 13.15 8.85 -2.08
CA ASN A 25 13.82 7.67 -2.66
C ASN A 25 14.20 7.84 -4.15
N LYS A 26 14.35 9.08 -4.63
CA LYS A 26 14.81 9.42 -5.97
C LYS A 26 16.31 9.78 -5.96
N THR A 27 17.14 8.86 -5.48
CA THR A 27 18.58 9.06 -5.26
C THR A 27 19.31 9.51 -6.53
N GLY A 28 19.00 8.93 -7.69
CA GLY A 28 19.64 9.32 -8.96
C GLY A 28 19.39 10.79 -9.33
N VAL A 29 18.16 11.27 -9.16
CA VAL A 29 17.80 12.68 -9.45
C VAL A 29 18.38 13.62 -8.41
N GLY A 30 18.42 13.21 -7.13
CA GLY A 30 19.08 13.97 -6.07
C GLY A 30 20.58 14.14 -6.32
N MET A 31 21.26 13.09 -6.80
CA MET A 31 22.67 13.14 -7.13
C MET A 31 22.96 14.04 -8.34
N LEU A 32 22.09 14.01 -9.35
CA LEU A 32 22.15 14.95 -10.47
C LEU A 32 21.99 16.41 -10.00
N TYR A 33 21.06 16.68 -9.09
CA TYR A 33 20.90 18.01 -8.48
C TYR A 33 22.14 18.43 -7.68
N PHE A 34 22.77 17.52 -6.94
CA PHE A 34 23.98 17.82 -6.17
C PHE A 34 25.16 18.23 -7.07
N PHE A 35 25.41 17.49 -8.16
CA PHE A 35 26.48 17.80 -9.11
C PHE A 35 26.20 19.04 -9.97
N THR A 36 24.94 19.41 -10.14
CA THR A 36 24.52 20.57 -10.97
C THR A 36 24.10 21.79 -10.14
N LEU A 37 24.26 21.74 -8.81
CA LEU A 37 23.77 22.77 -7.88
C LEU A 37 22.27 23.11 -8.10
N GLY A 38 21.46 22.06 -8.25
CA GLY A 38 20.01 22.16 -8.44
C GLY A 38 19.59 22.72 -9.80
N LEU A 39 20.50 22.70 -10.78
CA LEU A 39 20.42 23.34 -12.10
C LEU A 39 20.22 24.86 -12.02
N ALA A 40 21.19 25.55 -11.39
CA ALA A 40 21.27 27.02 -11.22
C ALA A 40 20.19 27.65 -10.32
N GLY A 41 19.56 26.87 -9.45
CA GLY A 41 18.52 27.36 -8.52
C GLY A 41 17.10 27.42 -9.13
N ILE A 42 16.97 27.26 -10.46
CA ILE A 42 15.65 27.18 -11.12
C ILE A 42 14.95 25.87 -10.76
N GLY A 43 15.68 24.76 -10.71
CA GLY A 43 15.14 23.47 -10.31
C GLY A 43 14.52 23.50 -8.92
N TRP A 44 15.13 24.25 -7.98
CA TRP A 44 14.58 24.46 -6.64
C TRP A 44 13.22 25.16 -6.64
N ILE A 45 13.04 26.20 -7.45
CA ILE A 45 11.77 26.93 -7.57
C ILE A 45 10.67 26.02 -8.13
N ILE A 46 10.97 25.28 -9.20
CA ILE A 46 10.01 24.34 -9.81
C ILE A 46 9.61 23.25 -8.81
N ASP A 47 10.59 22.79 -8.00
CA ASP A 47 10.33 21.77 -6.99
C ASP A 47 9.41 22.27 -5.87
N LEU A 48 9.44 23.55 -5.46
CA LEU A 48 8.51 24.08 -4.45
C LEU A 48 7.03 23.88 -4.84
N PHE A 49 6.69 24.05 -6.13
CA PHE A 49 5.34 23.83 -6.63
C PHE A 49 5.02 22.34 -6.83
N THR A 50 5.99 21.56 -7.31
CA THR A 50 5.78 20.15 -7.66
C THR A 50 5.90 19.19 -6.45
N LEU A 51 6.51 19.62 -5.34
CA LEU A 51 6.82 18.75 -4.20
C LEU A 51 5.59 18.11 -3.55
N GLY A 52 4.48 18.86 -3.43
CA GLY A 52 3.23 18.34 -2.87
C GLY A 52 2.72 17.12 -3.64
N SER A 53 2.66 17.24 -4.98
CA SER A 53 2.27 16.15 -5.89
C SER A 53 3.25 14.97 -5.81
N GLN A 54 4.57 15.24 -5.71
CA GLN A 54 5.58 14.19 -5.56
C GLN A 54 5.40 13.37 -4.27
N VAL A 55 5.07 14.02 -3.14
CA VAL A 55 4.82 13.33 -1.87
C VAL A 55 3.55 12.47 -1.95
N ASP A 56 2.48 12.99 -2.55
CA ASP A 56 1.23 12.26 -2.72
C ASP A 56 1.41 11.05 -3.65
N ALA A 57 2.13 11.22 -4.75
CA ALA A 57 2.50 10.13 -5.65
C ALA A 57 3.35 9.08 -4.92
N CYS A 58 4.37 9.48 -4.15
CA CYS A 58 5.20 8.56 -3.37
C CYS A 58 4.36 7.75 -2.37
N ASN A 59 3.44 8.43 -1.66
CA ASN A 59 2.52 7.78 -0.73
C ASN A 59 1.54 6.82 -1.42
N ALA A 60 1.05 7.17 -2.61
CA ALA A 60 0.20 6.30 -3.42
C ALA A 60 0.94 5.05 -3.89
N LEU A 61 2.22 5.17 -4.26
CA LEU A 61 3.07 4.03 -4.63
C LEU A 61 3.33 3.10 -3.45
N ILE A 62 3.61 3.66 -2.26
CA ILE A 62 3.76 2.87 -1.03
C ILE A 62 2.45 2.12 -0.73
N LYS A 63 1.29 2.78 -0.85
CA LYS A 63 -0.02 2.16 -0.66
C LYS A 63 -0.30 1.04 -1.67
N ARG A 64 0.03 1.25 -2.95
CA ARG A 64 -0.10 0.20 -3.99
C ARG A 64 0.82 -0.97 -3.69
N ARG A 65 2.07 -0.70 -3.29
CA ARG A 65 3.03 -1.75 -2.95
C ARG A 65 2.55 -2.60 -1.77
N SER A 66 1.94 -2.00 -0.74
CA SER A 66 1.36 -2.77 0.37
C SER A 66 0.15 -3.61 -0.04
N VAL A 67 -0.65 -3.16 -1.03
CA VAL A 67 -1.78 -3.95 -1.55
C VAL A 67 -1.28 -5.14 -2.39
N VAL A 68 -0.27 -4.95 -3.24
CA VAL A 68 0.32 -6.04 -4.05
C VAL A 68 1.13 -7.02 -3.21
N ASN A 69 1.80 -6.55 -2.15
CA ASN A 69 2.56 -7.40 -1.23
C ASN A 69 1.68 -8.02 -0.13
N ALA A 70 0.41 -7.64 0.00
CA ALA A 70 -0.50 -8.32 0.91
C ALA A 70 -0.66 -9.76 0.40
N PRO A 71 -0.56 -10.79 1.27
CA PRO A 71 -0.84 -12.15 0.86
C PRO A 71 -2.23 -12.14 0.22
N ASP A 72 -2.29 -12.62 -1.02
CA ASP A 72 -3.55 -12.70 -1.73
C ASP A 72 -4.43 -13.76 -1.07
N TYR A 73 -5.20 -13.34 -0.06
CA TYR A 73 -6.21 -14.19 0.58
C TYR A 73 -7.27 -14.64 -0.43
N ARG A 74 -7.38 -13.96 -1.59
CA ARG A 74 -8.27 -14.33 -2.69
C ARG A 74 -7.74 -15.54 -3.47
N SER A 75 -6.43 -15.74 -3.54
CA SER A 75 -5.80 -16.98 -4.03
C SER A 75 -5.83 -18.11 -2.99
N ALA A 76 -5.88 -17.81 -1.70
CA ALA A 76 -6.20 -18.80 -0.66
C ALA A 76 -7.69 -19.20 -0.65
N ALA A 77 -8.56 -18.34 -1.20
CA ALA A 77 -9.94 -18.64 -1.52
C ALA A 77 -10.08 -19.22 -2.94
N THR A 78 -9.29 -20.25 -3.25
CA THR A 78 -9.81 -21.32 -4.13
C THR A 78 -11.20 -21.64 -3.59
N GLN A 79 -12.24 -21.54 -4.44
CA GLN A 79 -13.61 -21.90 -4.08
C GLN A 79 -13.54 -23.21 -3.29
N PRO A 80 -13.86 -23.21 -1.97
CA PRO A 80 -13.73 -24.42 -1.18
C PRO A 80 -14.61 -25.46 -1.85
N SER A 81 -14.00 -26.59 -2.19
CA SER A 81 -14.69 -27.71 -2.79
C SER A 81 -15.89 -28.09 -1.91
N LEU A 82 -16.94 -28.67 -2.49
CA LEU A 82 -18.18 -29.04 -1.78
C LEU A 82 -17.91 -29.77 -0.45
N SER A 83 -16.92 -30.68 -0.46
CA SER A 83 -16.45 -31.43 0.71
C SER A 83 -15.86 -30.55 1.80
N GLU A 84 -15.16 -29.50 1.43
CA GLU A 84 -14.45 -28.58 2.30
C GLU A 84 -15.41 -27.58 2.96
N GLN A 85 -16.43 -27.13 2.23
CA GLN A 85 -17.55 -26.37 2.79
C GLN A 85 -18.32 -27.19 3.81
N LEU A 86 -18.59 -28.47 3.51
CA LEU A 86 -19.28 -29.38 4.41
C LEU A 86 -18.44 -29.67 5.67
N HIS A 87 -17.12 -29.83 5.53
CA HIS A 87 -16.20 -30.03 6.65
C HIS A 87 -16.16 -28.82 7.60
N LYS A 88 -16.09 -27.60 7.04
CA LYS A 88 -16.09 -26.36 7.82
C LYS A 88 -17.42 -26.17 8.57
N LEU A 89 -18.54 -26.50 7.93
CA LEU A 89 -19.86 -26.52 8.55
C LEU A 89 -19.92 -27.50 9.73
N HIS A 90 -19.38 -28.71 9.56
CA HIS A 90 -19.34 -29.71 10.64
C HIS A 90 -18.53 -29.21 11.85
N MET A 91 -17.36 -28.61 11.58
CA MET A 91 -16.52 -28.02 12.63
C MET A 91 -17.20 -26.86 13.38
N LEU A 92 -17.97 -26.02 12.68
CA LEU A 92 -18.68 -24.90 13.33
C LEU A 92 -19.79 -25.42 14.26
N LYS A 93 -20.46 -26.50 13.87
CA LYS A 93 -21.47 -27.16 14.70
C LYS A 93 -20.84 -27.78 15.95
N GLU A 94 -19.74 -28.52 15.78
CA GLU A 94 -19.02 -29.16 16.90
C GLU A 94 -18.52 -28.15 17.93
N LYS A 95 -18.08 -26.97 17.47
CA LYS A 95 -17.67 -25.86 18.34
C LYS A 95 -18.83 -25.15 19.04
N GLY A 96 -20.08 -25.54 18.78
CA GLY A 96 -21.29 -24.90 19.34
C GLY A 96 -21.53 -23.48 18.82
N ILE A 97 -20.93 -23.10 17.69
CA ILE A 97 -21.02 -21.74 17.12
C ILE A 97 -22.35 -21.57 16.35
N ILE A 98 -22.90 -22.67 15.83
CA ILE A 98 -24.16 -22.69 15.07
C ILE A 98 -25.12 -23.72 15.65
N SER A 99 -26.41 -23.39 15.65
CA SER A 99 -27.50 -24.28 16.09
C SER A 99 -27.71 -25.43 15.09
N ASP A 100 -28.26 -26.56 15.57
CA ASP A 100 -28.65 -27.71 14.74
C ASP A 100 -29.56 -27.30 13.56
N GLU A 101 -30.48 -26.36 13.80
CA GLU A 101 -31.40 -25.84 12.79
C GLU A 101 -30.67 -25.03 11.71
N GLU A 102 -29.70 -24.19 12.10
CA GLU A 102 -28.91 -23.40 11.15
C GLU A 102 -27.98 -24.28 10.32
N TYR A 103 -27.38 -25.29 10.94
CA TYR A 103 -26.54 -26.26 10.24
C TYR A 103 -27.31 -27.00 9.15
N ALA A 104 -28.54 -27.46 9.42
CA ALA A 104 -29.38 -28.14 8.43
C ALA A 104 -29.71 -27.22 7.23
N ARG A 105 -30.00 -25.94 7.49
CA ARG A 105 -30.29 -24.95 6.45
C ARG A 105 -29.08 -24.68 5.57
N LEU A 106 -27.90 -24.47 6.18
CA LEU A 106 -26.66 -24.22 5.46
C LEU A 106 -26.21 -25.44 4.63
N LYS A 107 -26.33 -26.65 5.18
CA LYS A 107 -26.02 -27.90 4.47
C LYS A 107 -26.87 -28.06 3.21
N SER A 108 -28.17 -27.74 3.27
CA SER A 108 -29.05 -27.80 2.09
C SER A 108 -28.67 -26.80 0.99
N LYS A 109 -28.24 -25.59 1.37
CA LYS A 109 -27.85 -24.52 0.44
C LYS A 109 -26.53 -24.79 -0.27
N VAL A 110 -25.66 -25.58 0.35
CA VAL A 110 -24.38 -26.01 -0.22
C VAL A 110 -24.56 -27.20 -1.17
N LEU A 111 -25.56 -28.05 -0.93
CA LEU A 111 -25.86 -29.24 -1.74
C LEU A 111 -26.84 -28.97 -2.91
N ALA A 112 -27.45 -27.78 -2.96
CA ALA A 112 -28.37 -27.34 -4.02
C ALA A 112 -27.61 -26.63 -5.15
#